data_AF-A0A550D0U6-F1
#
_entry.id   AF-A0A550D0U6-F1
#
_cell.length_a   1.000
_cell.length_b   1.000
_cell.length_c   1.000
_cell.angle_alpha   90.00
_cell.angle_beta   90.00
_cell.angle_gamma   90.00
#
_symmetry.space_group_name_H-M   'P 1'
#
loop_
_entity.id
_entity.type
_entity.pdbx_description
1 polymer ?
#
loop_
_entity_poly.entity_id
_entity_poly.type
_entity_poly.pdbx_seq_one_letter_code
_entity_poly.pdbx_strand_id
1 'polypeptide(L)'
;ESGKPSEYNGLGIFDFNVYYDKRKIVSMTKAISNFGEIEGYEIRRGIIRYQDEKPIIEIVSRNNMKVSVFDGAYNNNFIGLSIHGSLFSEGGKKLLKELSDIEVYSRYGI
;
A
#
# COMPACT_ATOMS: atom_id res chain seq x y z
N GLU A 1 -4.14 26.49 5.58
CA GLU A 1 -5.45 26.37 4.91
C GLU A 1 -6.56 26.64 5.92
N SER A 2 -7.47 27.54 5.56
CA SER A 2 -8.57 28.00 6.40
C SER A 2 -9.83 27.23 6.05
N GLY A 3 -10.17 26.26 6.89
CA GLY A 3 -11.33 25.38 6.79
C GLY A 3 -11.06 24.17 7.65
N LYS A 4 -12.05 23.65 8.40
CA LYS A 4 -11.91 22.33 9.04
C LYS A 4 -11.96 21.32 7.88
N PRO A 5 -10.85 20.70 7.44
CA PRO A 5 -10.92 19.69 6.41
C PRO A 5 -11.40 18.43 7.12
N SER A 6 -12.71 18.26 7.25
CA SER A 6 -13.28 17.01 7.77
C SER A 6 -13.23 15.91 6.70
N GLU A 7 -13.43 16.29 5.44
CA GLU A 7 -13.59 15.37 4.32
C GLU A 7 -13.20 16.07 3.00
N TYR A 8 -12.69 15.29 2.04
CA TYR A 8 -12.42 15.73 0.68
C TYR A 8 -12.68 14.57 -0.29
N ASN A 9 -13.24 14.88 -1.45
CA ASN A 9 -13.48 13.89 -2.49
C ASN A 9 -12.17 13.55 -3.22
N GLY A 10 -11.84 12.26 -3.27
CA GLY A 10 -10.78 11.76 -4.13
C GLY A 10 -11.21 11.66 -5.59
N LEU A 11 -10.32 11.13 -6.44
CA LEU A 11 -10.58 10.92 -7.87
C LEU A 11 -11.61 9.81 -8.16
N GLY A 12 -12.01 9.02 -7.16
CA GLY A 12 -12.96 7.91 -7.34
C GLY A 12 -12.40 6.73 -8.16
N ILE A 13 -11.07 6.54 -8.18
CA ILE A 13 -10.42 5.46 -8.93
C ILE A 13 -10.71 4.07 -8.32
N PHE A 14 -10.80 4.00 -7.00
CA PHE A 14 -11.04 2.77 -6.23
C PHE A 14 -12.15 3.00 -5.22
N ASP A 15 -12.87 1.95 -4.89
CA ASP A 15 -13.98 2.01 -3.93
C ASP A 15 -13.52 1.76 -2.48
N PHE A 16 -12.82 2.75 -1.93
CA PHE A 16 -12.46 2.79 -0.53
C PHE A 16 -12.49 4.22 0.02
N ASN A 17 -12.59 4.32 1.33
CA ASN A 17 -12.45 5.57 2.05
C ASN A 17 -11.13 5.60 2.83
N VAL A 18 -10.50 6.78 2.92
CA VAL A 18 -9.30 7.00 3.73
C VAL A 18 -9.64 7.88 4.92
N TYR A 19 -9.56 7.30 6.11
CA TYR A 19 -9.85 8.02 7.36
C TYR A 19 -8.56 8.55 7.97
N TYR A 20 -8.52 9.83 8.29
CA TYR A 20 -7.38 10.42 8.98
C TYR A 20 -7.35 10.00 10.46
N ASP A 21 -6.34 9.23 10.86
CA ASP A 21 -6.13 8.79 12.24
C ASP A 21 -5.15 9.72 12.98
N LYS A 22 -5.44 9.96 14.26
CA LYS A 22 -4.57 10.74 15.16
C LYS A 22 -3.21 10.05 15.37
N ARG A 23 -3.13 8.73 15.23
CA ARG A 23 -1.90 7.94 15.29
C ARG A 23 -1.22 7.92 13.93
N LYS A 24 0.08 8.17 13.93
CA LYS A 24 0.93 8.07 12.73
C LYS A 24 1.58 6.70 12.71
N ILE A 25 1.44 5.98 11.60
CA ILE A 25 2.18 4.76 11.32
C ILE A 25 3.54 5.19 10.74
N VAL A 26 4.61 4.77 11.41
CA VAL A 26 5.99 4.88 10.94
C VAL A 26 6.66 3.53 11.21
N SER A 27 6.80 2.70 10.18
CA SER A 27 7.31 1.34 10.34
C SER A 27 8.03 0.82 9.12
N MET A 28 9.05 -0.01 9.35
CA MET A 28 9.46 -1.01 8.37
C MET A 28 8.37 -2.07 8.28
N THR A 29 7.94 -2.36 7.06
CA THR A 29 6.72 -3.13 6.80
C THR A 29 7.03 -4.29 5.87
N LYS A 30 6.49 -5.46 6.22
CA LYS A 30 6.49 -6.65 5.39
C LYS A 30 5.06 -7.08 5.12
N ALA A 31 4.76 -7.34 3.86
CA ALA A 31 3.47 -7.81 3.39
C ALA A 31 3.63 -9.08 2.57
N ILE A 32 2.55 -9.85 2.49
CA ILE A 32 2.43 -11.04 1.66
C ILE A 32 1.37 -10.81 0.58
N SER A 33 1.58 -11.42 -0.57
CA SER A 33 0.66 -11.41 -1.70
C SER A 33 0.82 -12.69 -2.50
N ASN A 34 -0.05 -12.92 -3.49
CA ASN A 34 0.12 -14.01 -4.46
C ASN A 34 1.40 -13.84 -5.31
N PHE A 35 1.98 -12.64 -5.34
CA PHE A 35 3.21 -12.31 -6.05
C PHE A 35 4.47 -12.48 -5.18
N GLY A 36 4.29 -12.94 -3.94
CA GLY A 36 5.37 -13.12 -2.97
C GLY A 36 5.43 -12.00 -1.93
N GLU A 37 6.57 -11.94 -1.27
CA GLU A 37 6.82 -11.04 -0.15
C GLU A 37 7.20 -9.64 -0.62
N ILE A 38 6.55 -8.64 -0.04
CA ILE A 38 6.77 -7.23 -0.31
C ILE A 38 7.35 -6.58 0.95
N GLU A 39 8.51 -5.97 0.80
CA GLU A 39 9.18 -5.23 1.86
C GLU A 39 9.23 -3.74 1.51
N GLY A 40 9.16 -2.89 2.53
CA GLY A 40 9.26 -1.46 2.38
C GLY A 40 9.00 -0.76 3.71
N TYR A 41 8.39 0.41 3.66
CA TYR A 41 8.05 1.17 4.86
C TYR A 41 6.73 1.93 4.71
N GLU A 42 6.10 2.24 5.83
CA GLU A 42 4.88 3.04 5.91
C GLU A 42 5.17 4.36 6.64
N ILE A 43 4.76 5.50 6.06
CA ILE A 43 4.72 6.81 6.74
C ILE A 43 3.36 7.44 6.46
N ARG A 44 2.35 7.12 7.27
CA ARG A 44 0.96 7.52 6.98
C ARG A 44 0.10 7.73 8.22
N ARG A 45 -0.99 8.49 8.03
CA ARG A 45 -2.09 8.64 9.00
C ARG A 45 -3.43 8.15 8.45
N GLY A 46 -3.52 8.00 7.14
CA GLY A 46 -4.70 7.47 6.48
C GLY A 46 -4.88 5.99 6.81
N ILE A 47 -6.08 5.62 7.23
CA ILE A 47 -6.52 4.24 7.41
C ILE A 47 -7.52 3.94 6.29
N ILE A 48 -7.19 2.96 5.45
CA ILE A 48 -8.03 2.54 4.34
C ILE A 48 -9.18 1.69 4.88
N ARG A 49 -10.40 2.00 4.47
CA ARG A 49 -11.58 1.16 4.68
C ARG A 49 -12.21 0.86 3.32
N TYR A 50 -11.94 -0.35 2.86
CA TYR A 50 -12.53 -0.93 1.66
C TYR A 50 -14.05 -0.99 1.81
N GLN A 51 -14.76 -0.61 0.76
CA GLN A 51 -16.19 -0.86 0.64
C GLN A 51 -16.35 -2.16 -0.17
N ASP A 52 -16.38 -2.07 -1.50
CA ASP A 52 -16.45 -3.24 -2.39
C ASP A 52 -15.10 -3.59 -3.07
N GLU A 53 -14.07 -2.75 -2.88
CA GLU A 53 -12.74 -2.97 -3.44
C GLU A 53 -12.00 -4.13 -2.74
N LYS A 54 -11.26 -4.95 -3.50
CA LYS A 54 -10.52 -6.10 -2.96
C LYS A 54 -9.05 -5.74 -2.73
N PRO A 55 -8.58 -5.81 -1.47
CA PRO A 55 -7.15 -5.65 -1.19
C PRO A 55 -6.33 -6.73 -1.89
N ILE A 56 -5.16 -6.34 -2.38
CA ILE A 56 -4.28 -7.24 -3.15
C ILE A 56 -3.09 -7.76 -2.33
N ILE A 57 -2.85 -7.17 -1.15
CA ILE A 57 -1.79 -7.59 -0.23
C ILE A 57 -2.30 -7.61 1.23
N GLU A 58 -1.62 -8.38 2.08
CA GLU A 58 -1.79 -8.33 3.53
C GLU A 58 -0.46 -7.94 4.19
N ILE A 59 -0.47 -6.84 4.94
CA ILE A 59 0.63 -6.45 5.82
C ILE A 59 0.62 -7.36 7.04
N VAL A 60 1.72 -8.09 7.23
CA VAL A 60 1.88 -9.12 8.28
C VAL A 60 2.87 -8.72 9.37
N SER A 61 3.70 -7.71 9.13
CA SER A 61 4.66 -7.21 10.11
C SER A 61 4.86 -5.70 10.01
N ARG A 62 4.92 -5.03 11.16
CA ARG A 62 5.35 -3.64 11.33
C ARG A 62 6.41 -3.58 12.42
N ASN A 63 7.63 -3.15 12.10
CA ASN A 63 8.77 -3.13 13.03
C ASN A 63 8.94 -4.46 13.78
N ASN A 64 8.88 -5.58 13.04
CA ASN A 64 8.95 -6.95 13.57
C ASN A 64 7.79 -7.38 14.49
N MET A 65 6.77 -6.53 14.67
CA MET A 65 5.54 -6.89 15.37
C MET A 65 4.53 -7.47 14.38
N LYS A 66 4.01 -8.66 14.69
CA LYS A 66 2.97 -9.30 13.89
C LYS A 66 1.71 -8.44 13.86
N VAL A 67 1.19 -8.20 12.67
CA VAL A 67 -0.09 -7.52 12.42
C VAL A 67 -0.85 -8.28 11.33
N SER A 68 -2.10 -7.91 11.09
CA SER A 68 -2.89 -8.35 9.94
C SER A 68 -3.67 -7.14 9.46
N VAL A 69 -3.22 -6.53 8.37
CA VAL A 69 -3.82 -5.32 7.79
C VAL A 69 -3.84 -5.47 6.29
N PHE A 70 -5.03 -5.53 5.71
CA PHE A 70 -5.17 -5.54 4.26
C PHE A 70 -4.79 -4.19 3.63
N ASP A 71 -4.11 -4.25 2.50
CA ASP A 71 -3.63 -3.07 1.79
C ASP A 71 -3.64 -3.27 0.27
N GLY A 72 -3.51 -2.15 -0.44
CA GLY A 72 -3.45 -2.08 -1.89
C GLY A 72 -4.80 -2.22 -2.58
N ALA A 73 -4.84 -1.82 -3.84
CA ALA A 73 -5.98 -2.02 -4.72
C ALA A 73 -5.49 -2.14 -6.16
N TYR A 74 -6.22 -2.89 -6.98
CA TYR A 74 -5.94 -3.01 -8.39
C TYR A 74 -7.23 -3.10 -9.19
N ASN A 75 -7.36 -2.18 -10.15
CA ASN A 75 -8.24 -2.34 -11.30
C ASN A 75 -7.31 -2.34 -12.51
N ASN A 76 -7.69 -2.98 -13.62
CA ASN A 76 -6.79 -3.23 -14.76
C ASN A 76 -5.95 -2.04 -15.29
N ASN A 77 -6.28 -0.81 -14.89
CA ASN A 77 -5.60 0.42 -15.27
C ASN A 77 -4.75 1.05 -14.14
N PHE A 78 -5.06 0.76 -12.87
CA PHE A 78 -4.47 1.43 -11.71
C PHE A 78 -4.05 0.44 -10.63
N ILE A 79 -2.85 0.62 -10.10
CA ILE A 79 -2.34 -0.07 -8.91
C ILE A 79 -2.11 0.97 -7.81
N GLY A 80 -2.61 0.70 -6.61
CA GLY A 80 -2.32 1.46 -5.41
C GLY A 80 -1.73 0.56 -4.33
N LEU A 81 -0.68 1.04 -3.64
CA LEU A 81 -0.10 0.41 -2.45
C LEU A 81 0.24 1.52 -1.45
N SER A 82 0.05 1.29 -0.15
CA SER A 82 0.47 2.26 0.88
C SER A 82 1.92 2.05 1.36
N ILE A 83 2.55 0.94 0.96
CA ILE A 83 3.94 0.61 1.27
C ILE A 83 4.87 1.36 0.32
N HIS A 84 5.65 2.28 0.86
CA HIS A 84 6.71 2.96 0.13
C HIS A 84 7.93 2.05 -0.04
N GLY A 85 8.64 2.21 -1.15
CA GLY A 85 9.82 1.39 -1.45
C GLY A 85 9.52 -0.07 -1.81
N SER A 86 8.23 -0.44 -1.95
CA SER A 86 7.80 -1.79 -2.30
C SER A 86 8.50 -2.35 -3.55
N LEU A 87 8.81 -1.50 -4.53
CA LEU A 87 9.51 -1.87 -5.76
C LEU A 87 11.01 -2.20 -5.58
N PHE A 88 11.59 -2.06 -4.38
CA PHE A 88 12.91 -2.61 -4.05
C PHE A 88 12.87 -4.08 -3.67
N SER A 89 11.69 -4.60 -3.31
CA SER A 89 11.48 -6.01 -3.00
C SER A 89 11.12 -6.82 -4.25
N GLU A 90 11.50 -8.09 -4.27
CA GLU A 90 11.20 -8.99 -5.40
C GLU A 90 9.70 -9.20 -5.59
N GLY A 91 8.91 -9.31 -4.50
CA GLY A 91 7.46 -9.42 -4.60
C GLY A 91 6.81 -8.15 -5.16
N GLY A 92 7.33 -6.97 -4.85
CA GLY A 92 6.82 -5.71 -5.40
C GLY A 92 7.10 -5.57 -6.90
N LYS A 93 8.30 -5.96 -7.34
CA LYS A 93 8.66 -6.03 -8.76
C LYS A 93 7.78 -7.04 -9.51
N LYS A 94 7.60 -8.23 -8.94
CA LYS A 94 6.78 -9.30 -9.51
C LYS A 94 5.31 -8.90 -9.63
N LEU A 95 4.76 -8.23 -8.60
CA LEU A 95 3.40 -7.68 -8.63
C LEU A 95 3.21 -6.74 -9.82
N LEU A 96 4.12 -5.78 -10.02
CA LEU A 96 3.99 -4.82 -11.11
C LEU A 96 4.18 -5.49 -12.49
N LYS A 97 5.14 -6.41 -12.61
CA LYS A 97 5.36 -7.14 -13.85
C LYS A 97 4.15 -7.98 -14.25
N GLU A 98 3.56 -8.72 -13.31
CA GLU A 98 2.43 -9.60 -13.63
C GLU A 98 1.11 -8.85 -13.84
N LEU A 99 0.91 -7.71 -13.17
CA LEU A 99 -0.33 -6.93 -13.32
C LEU A 99 -0.29 -5.95 -14.50
N SER A 100 0.88 -5.48 -14.92
CA SER A 100 0.97 -4.43 -15.96
C SER A 100 2.04 -4.64 -17.03
N ASP A 101 2.73 -5.79 -17.05
CA ASP A 101 3.85 -6.08 -17.97
C ASP A 101 5.01 -5.07 -17.89
N ILE A 102 5.14 -4.37 -16.75
CA ILE A 102 6.21 -3.40 -16.51
C ILE A 102 7.31 -4.06 -15.69
N GLU A 103 8.53 -4.05 -16.21
CA GLU A 103 9.71 -4.55 -15.51
C GLU A 103 10.45 -3.43 -14.78
N VAL A 104 10.72 -3.63 -13.49
CA VAL A 104 11.42 -2.66 -12.65
C VAL A 104 12.77 -3.18 -12.21
N TYR A 105 13.79 -2.41 -12.53
CA TYR A 105 15.17 -2.64 -12.12
C TYR A 105 15.52 -1.69 -10.98
N SER A 106 15.55 -2.21 -9.76
CA SER A 106 15.93 -1.46 -8.56
C SER A 106 16.96 -2.26 -7.75
N ARG A 107 17.89 -1.53 -7.13
CA ARG A 107 18.94 -2.08 -6.26
C ARG A 107 18.99 -1.26 -4.99
N TYR A 108 19.18 -1.91 -3.85
CA TYR A 108 19.62 -1.20 -2.65
C TYR A 108 20.97 -0.55 -2.97
N GLY A 109 21.07 0.76 -2.73
CA GLY A 109 22.35 1.47 -2.79
C GLY A 109 23.31 0.82 -1.79
N ILE A 110 24.55 0.59 -2.23
CA ILE A 110 25.65 0.11 -1.40
C ILE A 110 26.11 1.26 -0.49
#